data_AF-A0A956G6E2-F1
#
_entry.id   AF-A0A956G6E2-F1
#
_cell.length_a   1.000
_cell.length_b   1.000
_cell.length_c   1.000
_cell.angle_alpha   90.00
_cell.angle_beta   90.00
_cell.angle_gamma   90.00
#
_symmetry.space_group_name_H-M   'P 1'
#
loop_
_entity.id
_entity.type
_entity.pdbx_description
1 polymer ?
#
loop_
_entity_poly.entity_id
_entity_poly.type
_entity_poly.pdbx_seq_one_letter_code
_entity_poly.pdbx_strand_id
1 'polypeptide(L)'
;MVGIIVVVLSGLVSAFLPEGILPEFVREPFHAGGLGMRLILFSLIVSLWLMIDRAVALMRASFDTRTFTESVRAALQQGNVQGALAMCQQADRPLSRIIAAGLAKSDQGEHEVQAGMDEAAYGELPQLEKRTGFLALMGNVATLMGLFGTIIGLIHSFGVVGQSQDVSDKATKLAAGISEAMNCTAFGLFTGIVALVAFSILNGKTQRLIDQINHLSLRVYRSWKTARGAENTSAKPVGAPHAHLQSTGLLKHGAGGHGGKKSTFANLQLTPLIDMFIVMVIFLLMSFSASGAITAVQRDVKLPFAEKVAKLQRALVLAISYPEGDPTGGVVTLEGSEVSTAKDLLDDSGPDWKISKLTEQLQIHKNNWKVTHPNESFPGELIMLVDQNVNFKIIKKVMYSAGVAGYTNLLFAVTKKASSEGGGGGGGGH
;
A
#
# COMPACT_ATOMS: atom_id res chain seq x y z
N MET A 1 26.92 -27.98 0.56
CA MET A 1 25.49 -28.00 0.97
C MET A 1 24.56 -27.47 -0.12
N VAL A 2 24.86 -26.30 -0.73
CA VAL A 2 24.07 -25.71 -1.83
C VAL A 2 23.92 -26.65 -3.04
N GLY A 3 24.99 -27.34 -3.45
CA GLY A 3 24.94 -28.28 -4.58
C GLY A 3 23.99 -29.48 -4.40
N ILE A 4 23.85 -29.99 -3.17
CA ILE A 4 22.95 -31.12 -2.87
C ILE A 4 21.49 -30.65 -2.94
N ILE A 5 21.20 -29.46 -2.42
CA ILE A 5 19.87 -28.85 -2.50
C ILE A 5 19.48 -28.61 -3.95
N VAL A 6 20.40 -28.14 -4.80
CA VAL A 6 20.16 -27.92 -6.24
C VAL A 6 19.85 -29.22 -6.97
N VAL A 7 20.57 -30.31 -6.69
CA VAL A 7 20.35 -31.62 -7.32
C VAL A 7 19.02 -32.23 -6.87
N VAL A 8 18.70 -32.14 -5.58
CA VAL A 8 17.44 -32.65 -5.01
C VAL A 8 16.23 -31.87 -5.55
N LEU A 9 16.30 -30.53 -5.60
CA LEU A 9 15.24 -29.72 -6.21
C LEU A 9 15.09 -30.02 -7.70
N SER A 10 16.22 -30.21 -8.41
CA SER A 10 16.21 -30.52 -9.85
C SER A 10 15.53 -31.87 -10.12
N GLY A 11 15.82 -32.89 -9.31
CA GLY A 11 15.21 -34.23 -9.43
C GLY A 11 13.73 -34.25 -9.07
N LEU A 12 13.32 -33.47 -8.07
CA LEU A 12 11.90 -33.33 -7.70
C LEU A 12 11.07 -32.64 -8.78
N VAL A 13 11.63 -31.59 -9.40
CA VAL A 13 10.98 -30.85 -10.49
C VAL A 13 10.86 -31.71 -11.75
N SER A 14 11.92 -32.40 -12.17
CA SER A 14 11.89 -33.26 -13.36
C SER A 14 10.98 -34.49 -13.19
N ALA A 15 10.82 -34.98 -11.96
CA ALA A 15 9.88 -36.06 -11.65
C ALA A 15 8.41 -35.61 -11.71
N PHE A 16 8.11 -34.33 -11.44
CA PHE A 16 6.74 -33.79 -11.42
C PHE A 16 6.30 -33.17 -12.75
N LEU A 17 7.23 -32.76 -13.62
CA LEU A 17 6.95 -32.14 -14.92
C LEU A 17 7.67 -32.91 -16.03
N PRO A 18 7.06 -33.98 -16.58
CA PRO A 18 7.58 -34.63 -17.78
C PRO A 18 7.64 -33.61 -18.94
N GLU A 19 8.62 -33.79 -19.82
CA GLU A 19 9.03 -32.85 -20.89
C GLU A 19 7.97 -32.57 -21.99
N GLY A 20 6.68 -32.71 -21.72
CA GLY A 20 5.58 -32.38 -22.63
C GLY A 20 4.53 -31.42 -22.06
N ILE A 21 4.61 -31.01 -20.78
CA ILE A 21 3.52 -30.29 -20.11
C ILE A 21 3.73 -28.76 -20.06
N LEU A 22 4.99 -28.28 -20.15
CA LEU A 22 5.26 -26.85 -20.13
C LEU A 22 5.12 -26.23 -21.54
N PRO A 23 4.34 -25.15 -21.71
CA PRO A 23 4.32 -24.41 -22.97
C PRO A 23 5.70 -23.83 -23.27
N GLU A 24 6.06 -23.70 -24.55
CA GLU A 24 7.39 -23.21 -25.01
C GLU A 24 7.84 -21.93 -24.29
N PHE A 25 6.90 -21.03 -24.00
CA PHE A 25 7.08 -19.79 -23.24
C PHE A 25 7.74 -19.97 -21.85
N VAL A 26 7.58 -21.12 -21.20
CA VAL A 26 8.19 -21.40 -19.88
C VAL A 26 9.52 -22.13 -20.02
N ARG A 27 9.72 -22.89 -21.10
CA ARG A 27 10.88 -23.79 -21.25
C ARG A 27 12.19 -23.04 -21.47
N GLU A 28 12.22 -22.08 -22.40
CA GLU A 28 13.43 -21.30 -22.69
C GLU A 28 13.94 -20.48 -21.49
N PRO A 29 13.11 -19.66 -20.80
CA PRO A 29 13.56 -18.91 -19.62
C PRO A 29 13.88 -19.81 -18.41
N PHE A 30 13.40 -21.06 -18.37
CA PHE A 30 13.71 -22.00 -17.29
C PHE A 30 15.10 -22.62 -17.40
N HIS A 31 15.57 -22.87 -18.62
CA HIS A 31 16.96 -23.31 -18.84
C HIS A 31 17.97 -22.19 -18.59
N ALA A 32 17.58 -20.94 -18.83
CA ALA A 32 18.38 -19.76 -18.53
C ALA A 32 18.33 -19.34 -17.05
N GLY A 33 17.18 -19.50 -16.39
CA GLY A 33 16.80 -19.00 -15.04
C GLY A 33 17.52 -19.55 -13.80
N GLY A 34 18.49 -20.44 -14.00
CA GLY A 34 19.33 -20.97 -12.92
C GLY A 34 18.56 -21.49 -11.68
N LEU A 35 19.09 -21.16 -10.49
CA LEU A 35 18.58 -21.62 -9.20
C LEU A 35 17.29 -20.90 -8.77
N GLY A 36 17.17 -19.60 -9.09
CA GLY A 36 16.02 -18.77 -8.72
C GLY A 36 14.71 -19.29 -9.32
N MET A 37 14.72 -19.60 -10.61
CA MET A 37 13.53 -20.13 -11.30
C MET A 37 13.06 -21.48 -10.73
N ARG A 38 14.01 -22.35 -10.34
CA ARG A 38 13.69 -23.67 -9.74
C ARG A 38 12.99 -23.53 -8.38
N LEU A 39 13.41 -22.57 -7.55
CA LEU A 39 12.78 -22.30 -6.25
C LEU A 39 11.34 -21.76 -6.43
N ILE A 40 11.13 -20.89 -7.41
CA ILE A 40 9.79 -20.36 -7.73
C ILE A 40 8.87 -21.48 -8.20
N LEU A 41 9.36 -22.36 -9.08
CA LEU A 41 8.58 -23.50 -9.56
C LEU A 41 8.23 -24.48 -8.43
N PHE A 42 9.16 -24.75 -7.52
CA PHE A 42 8.87 -25.54 -6.32
C PHE A 42 7.75 -24.90 -5.48
N SER A 43 7.82 -23.59 -5.25
CA SER A 43 6.77 -22.84 -4.55
C SER A 43 5.40 -22.93 -5.27
N LEU A 44 5.39 -22.91 -6.60
CA LEU A 44 4.17 -23.06 -7.41
C LEU A 44 3.55 -24.45 -7.25
N ILE A 45 4.35 -25.52 -7.33
CA ILE A 45 3.88 -26.90 -7.18
C ILE A 45 3.29 -27.12 -5.79
N VAL A 46 3.99 -26.67 -4.74
CA VAL A 46 3.50 -26.77 -3.36
C VAL A 46 2.21 -25.97 -3.16
N SER A 47 2.13 -24.76 -3.73
CA SER A 47 0.92 -23.93 -3.69
C SER A 47 -0.27 -24.60 -4.37
N LEU A 48 -0.04 -25.22 -5.54
CA LEU A 48 -1.07 -25.93 -6.29
C LEU A 48 -1.54 -27.19 -5.56
N TRP A 49 -0.61 -27.96 -4.99
CA TRP A 49 -0.94 -29.12 -4.17
C TRP A 49 -1.80 -28.74 -2.96
N LEU A 50 -1.40 -27.70 -2.22
CA LEU A 50 -2.20 -27.19 -1.08
C LEU A 50 -3.58 -26.69 -1.54
N MET A 51 -3.65 -26.01 -2.69
CA MET A 51 -4.91 -25.53 -3.27
C MET A 51 -5.88 -26.67 -3.54
N ILE A 52 -5.40 -27.76 -4.18
CA ILE A 52 -6.22 -28.93 -4.50
C ILE A 52 -6.62 -29.68 -3.23
N ASP A 53 -5.67 -29.94 -2.32
CA ASP A 53 -5.94 -30.61 -1.02
C ASP A 53 -7.05 -29.89 -0.25
N ARG A 54 -6.97 -28.55 -0.17
CA ARG A 54 -7.98 -27.73 0.50
C ARG A 54 -9.31 -27.70 -0.27
N ALA A 55 -9.29 -27.55 -1.59
CA ALA A 55 -10.51 -27.55 -2.40
C ALA A 55 -11.29 -28.87 -2.22
N VAL A 56 -10.61 -30.01 -2.26
CA VAL A 56 -11.22 -31.33 -2.05
C VAL A 56 -11.73 -31.49 -0.61
N ALA A 57 -10.95 -31.07 0.39
CA ALA A 57 -11.38 -31.14 1.79
C ALA A 57 -12.65 -30.31 2.04
N LEU A 58 -12.73 -29.08 1.50
CA LEU A 58 -13.92 -28.23 1.61
C LEU A 58 -15.12 -28.81 0.84
N MET A 59 -14.91 -29.36 -0.35
CA MET A 59 -15.98 -30.04 -1.09
C MET A 59 -16.52 -31.25 -0.34
N ARG A 60 -15.65 -32.03 0.34
CA ARG A 60 -16.05 -33.16 1.19
C ARG A 60 -16.70 -32.72 2.51
N ALA A 61 -16.39 -31.53 3.02
CA ALA A 61 -17.06 -30.99 4.20
C ALA A 61 -18.42 -30.37 3.85
N SER A 62 -18.55 -29.84 2.64
CA SER A 62 -19.80 -29.29 2.12
C SER A 62 -20.78 -30.43 1.74
N PHE A 63 -22.01 -30.31 2.22
CA PHE A 63 -23.14 -31.14 1.84
C PHE A 63 -24.40 -30.27 1.86
N ASP A 64 -25.55 -30.83 1.51
CA ASP A 64 -26.81 -30.09 1.63
C ASP A 64 -27.22 -29.95 3.09
N THR A 65 -26.55 -29.01 3.75
CA THR A 65 -26.67 -28.76 5.19
C THR A 65 -28.08 -28.31 5.56
N ARG A 66 -28.82 -27.69 4.63
CA ARG A 66 -30.17 -27.16 4.88
C ARG A 66 -31.20 -28.28 4.95
N THR A 67 -31.29 -29.13 3.92
CA THR A 67 -32.25 -30.25 3.90
C THR A 67 -31.95 -31.25 5.00
N PHE A 68 -30.67 -31.51 5.28
CA PHE A 68 -30.27 -32.30 6.43
C PHE A 68 -30.75 -31.68 7.76
N THR A 69 -30.53 -30.38 7.98
CA THR A 69 -30.97 -29.72 9.22
C THR A 69 -32.49 -29.74 9.36
N GLU A 70 -33.23 -29.58 8.28
CA GLU A 70 -34.70 -29.62 8.28
C GLU A 70 -35.24 -31.00 8.63
N SER A 71 -34.65 -32.06 8.08
CA SER A 71 -35.04 -33.44 8.40
C SER A 71 -34.71 -33.84 9.84
N VAL A 72 -33.52 -33.47 10.35
CA VAL A 72 -33.16 -33.62 11.76
C VAL A 72 -34.12 -32.86 12.67
N ARG A 73 -34.45 -31.62 12.31
CA ARG A 73 -35.42 -30.80 13.07
C ARG A 73 -36.79 -31.43 13.10
N ALA A 74 -37.29 -31.95 11.97
CA ALA A 74 -38.58 -32.62 11.90
C ALA A 74 -38.63 -33.85 12.81
N ALA A 75 -37.57 -34.67 12.84
CA ALA A 75 -37.47 -35.81 13.75
C ALA A 75 -37.48 -35.39 15.23
N LEU A 76 -36.76 -34.30 15.58
CA LEU A 76 -36.74 -33.77 16.95
C LEU A 76 -38.09 -33.19 17.39
N GLN A 77 -38.83 -32.55 16.48
CA GLN A 77 -40.18 -32.03 16.77
C GLN A 77 -41.20 -33.14 17.01
N GLN A 78 -40.97 -34.34 16.47
CA GLN A 78 -41.79 -35.53 16.70
C GLN A 78 -41.38 -36.29 17.99
N GLY A 79 -40.41 -35.76 18.76
CA GLY A 79 -39.88 -36.42 19.96
C GLY A 79 -38.92 -37.59 19.66
N ASN A 80 -38.60 -37.86 18.39
CA ASN A 80 -37.75 -38.98 18.01
C ASN A 80 -36.25 -38.58 18.02
N VAL A 81 -35.69 -38.46 19.23
CA VAL A 81 -34.28 -38.10 19.43
C VAL A 81 -33.33 -39.19 18.91
N GLN A 82 -33.68 -40.46 19.09
CA GLN A 82 -32.87 -41.59 18.61
C GLN A 82 -32.79 -41.63 17.07
N GLY A 83 -33.90 -41.36 16.39
CA GLY A 83 -33.93 -41.23 14.93
C GLY A 83 -33.07 -40.08 14.44
N ALA A 84 -33.15 -38.92 15.08
CA ALA A 84 -32.31 -37.77 14.76
C ALA A 84 -30.80 -38.08 14.96
N LEU A 85 -30.45 -38.81 16.02
CA LEU A 85 -29.06 -39.24 16.28
C LEU A 85 -28.56 -40.20 15.20
N ALA A 86 -29.36 -41.18 14.80
CA ALA A 86 -29.01 -42.14 13.75
C ALA A 86 -28.77 -41.44 12.40
N MET A 87 -29.61 -40.46 12.03
CA MET A 87 -29.41 -39.64 10.83
C MET A 87 -28.09 -38.85 10.88
N CYS A 88 -27.74 -38.33 12.06
CA CYS A 88 -26.50 -37.58 12.24
C CYS A 88 -25.24 -38.47 12.13
N GLN A 89 -25.32 -39.70 12.65
CA GLN A 89 -24.25 -40.69 12.53
C GLN A 89 -24.08 -41.18 11.09
N GLN A 90 -25.17 -41.32 10.33
CA GLN A 90 -25.11 -41.77 8.93
C GLN A 90 -24.50 -40.72 7.99
N ALA A 91 -24.72 -39.43 8.24
CA ALA A 91 -24.19 -38.37 7.39
C ALA A 91 -22.67 -38.23 7.48
N ASP A 92 -22.07 -38.51 8.65
CA ASP A 92 -20.64 -38.40 8.96
C ASP A 92 -19.96 -37.12 8.43
N ARG A 93 -20.58 -35.96 8.66
CA ARG A 93 -20.07 -34.63 8.29
C ARG A 93 -19.81 -33.77 9.53
N PRO A 94 -18.99 -32.70 9.42
CA PRO A 94 -18.67 -31.85 10.58
C PRO A 94 -19.90 -31.35 11.34
N LEU A 95 -20.93 -30.87 10.63
CA LEU A 95 -22.18 -30.46 11.29
C LEU A 95 -22.89 -31.62 11.99
N SER A 96 -22.97 -32.78 11.33
CA SER A 96 -23.73 -33.91 11.87
C SER A 96 -23.05 -34.50 13.10
N ARG A 97 -21.71 -34.52 13.14
CA ARG A 97 -20.93 -34.92 14.33
C ARG A 97 -21.16 -33.98 15.50
N ILE A 98 -21.20 -32.66 15.27
CA ILE A 98 -21.50 -31.66 16.30
C ILE A 98 -22.91 -31.86 16.87
N ILE A 99 -23.90 -32.06 15.99
CA ILE A 99 -25.29 -32.31 16.43
C ILE A 99 -25.40 -33.65 17.16
N ALA A 100 -24.76 -34.71 16.65
CA ALA A 100 -24.77 -36.03 17.27
C ALA A 100 -24.17 -36.02 18.68
N ALA A 101 -23.06 -35.29 18.89
CA ALA A 101 -22.43 -35.17 20.20
C ALA A 101 -23.34 -34.49 21.24
N GLY A 102 -24.11 -33.48 20.81
CA GLY A 102 -25.13 -32.86 21.64
C GLY A 102 -26.29 -33.80 21.94
N LEU A 103 -26.89 -34.39 20.91
CA LEU A 103 -28.04 -35.28 21.04
C LEU A 103 -27.73 -36.55 21.86
N ALA A 104 -26.49 -37.05 21.81
CA ALA A 104 -26.06 -38.18 22.63
C ALA A 104 -26.11 -37.89 24.14
N LYS A 105 -26.03 -36.61 24.54
CA LYS A 105 -26.14 -36.17 25.93
C LYS A 105 -27.55 -35.64 26.27
N SER A 106 -28.57 -35.90 25.43
CA SER A 106 -29.93 -35.39 25.62
C SER A 106 -30.52 -35.68 26.99
N ASP A 107 -30.19 -36.83 27.57
CA ASP A 107 -30.80 -37.30 28.81
C ASP A 107 -30.21 -36.62 30.05
N GLN A 108 -29.03 -36.00 29.93
CA GLN A 108 -28.27 -35.43 31.04
C GLN A 108 -28.62 -33.95 31.33
N GLY A 109 -29.47 -33.34 30.49
CA GLY A 109 -29.99 -31.99 30.68
C GLY A 109 -29.47 -30.98 29.64
N GLU A 110 -30.04 -29.78 29.64
CA GLU A 110 -29.75 -28.74 28.63
C GLU A 110 -28.27 -28.35 28.60
N HIS A 111 -27.66 -28.18 29.79
CA HIS A 111 -26.27 -27.77 29.91
C HIS A 111 -25.29 -28.79 29.30
N GLU A 112 -25.53 -30.08 29.54
CA GLU A 112 -24.67 -31.17 29.00
C GLU A 112 -24.79 -31.31 27.48
N VAL A 113 -26.00 -31.09 26.93
CA VAL A 113 -26.20 -31.06 25.46
C VAL A 113 -25.40 -29.92 24.84
N GLN A 114 -25.52 -28.70 25.38
CA GLN A 114 -24.78 -27.56 24.86
C GLN A 114 -23.26 -27.77 24.98
N ALA A 115 -22.79 -28.24 26.14
CA ALA A 115 -21.38 -28.55 26.36
C ALA A 115 -20.86 -29.62 25.38
N GLY A 116 -21.64 -30.67 25.09
CA GLY A 116 -21.27 -31.70 24.11
C GLY A 116 -21.19 -31.17 22.67
N MET A 117 -22.08 -30.26 22.28
CA MET A 117 -22.01 -29.60 20.97
C MET A 117 -20.78 -28.69 20.87
N ASP A 118 -20.51 -27.92 21.92
CA ASP A 118 -19.35 -27.01 21.97
C ASP A 118 -18.03 -27.80 21.94
N GLU A 119 -17.92 -28.89 22.71
CA GLU A 119 -16.76 -29.79 22.71
C GLU A 119 -16.47 -30.37 21.32
N ALA A 120 -17.50 -30.87 20.63
CA ALA A 120 -17.35 -31.36 19.26
C ALA A 120 -17.00 -30.24 18.27
N ALA A 121 -17.56 -29.05 18.42
CA ALA A 121 -17.24 -27.90 17.58
C ALA A 121 -15.77 -27.47 17.74
N TYR A 122 -15.22 -27.49 18.96
CA TYR A 122 -13.81 -27.24 19.22
C TYR A 122 -12.89 -28.26 18.51
N GLY A 123 -13.33 -29.49 18.31
CA GLY A 123 -12.58 -30.50 17.55
C GLY A 123 -12.71 -30.37 16.04
N GLU A 124 -13.89 -30.04 15.53
CA GLU A 124 -14.21 -30.07 14.09
C GLU A 124 -13.91 -28.74 13.37
N LEU A 125 -14.21 -27.59 13.98
CA LEU A 125 -14.05 -26.29 13.32
C LEU A 125 -12.58 -25.95 12.97
N PRO A 126 -11.58 -26.17 13.86
CA PRO A 126 -10.19 -25.91 13.51
C PRO A 126 -9.65 -26.81 12.38
N GLN A 127 -10.23 -28.00 12.19
CA GLN A 127 -9.84 -28.89 11.09
C GLN A 127 -10.24 -28.33 9.72
N LEU A 128 -11.35 -27.57 9.67
CA LEU A 128 -11.79 -26.86 8.47
C LEU A 128 -10.88 -25.67 8.13
N GLU A 129 -10.34 -24.99 9.14
CA GLU A 129 -9.40 -23.87 8.96
C GLU A 129 -7.96 -24.32 8.67
N LYS A 130 -7.63 -25.59 8.98
CA LYS A 130 -6.27 -26.12 8.88
C LYS A 130 -5.70 -25.90 7.47
N ARG A 131 -4.41 -25.56 7.42
CA ARG A 131 -3.61 -25.38 6.19
C ARG A 131 -4.03 -24.24 5.24
N THR A 132 -5.21 -23.64 5.37
CA THR A 132 -5.64 -22.54 4.48
C THR A 132 -4.67 -21.35 4.60
N GLY A 133 -4.24 -21.00 5.81
CA GLY A 133 -3.24 -19.95 6.03
C GLY A 133 -1.87 -20.19 5.37
N PHE A 134 -1.52 -21.46 5.08
CA PHE A 134 -0.25 -21.76 4.39
C PHE A 134 -0.25 -21.35 2.92
N LEU A 135 -1.41 -21.24 2.26
CA LEU A 135 -1.46 -20.66 0.90
C LEU A 135 -1.02 -19.20 0.91
N ALA A 136 -1.48 -18.42 1.89
CA ALA A 136 -1.07 -17.02 2.03
C ALA A 136 0.43 -16.90 2.27
N LEU A 137 0.98 -17.77 3.13
CA LEU A 137 2.41 -17.86 3.36
C LEU A 137 3.17 -18.18 2.07
N MET A 138 2.75 -19.22 1.33
CA MET A 138 3.40 -19.62 0.07
C MET A 138 3.31 -18.54 -1.01
N GLY A 139 2.22 -17.77 -1.06
CA GLY A 139 2.11 -16.61 -1.95
C GLY A 139 3.15 -15.55 -1.66
N ASN A 140 3.37 -15.22 -0.38
CA ASN A 140 4.41 -14.27 0.03
C ASN A 140 5.82 -14.84 -0.21
N VAL A 141 6.04 -16.12 0.09
CA VAL A 141 7.33 -16.79 -0.15
C VAL A 141 7.65 -16.81 -1.65
N ALA A 142 6.68 -17.07 -2.53
CA ALA A 142 6.89 -17.05 -3.98
C ALA A 142 7.38 -15.68 -4.48
N THR A 143 6.77 -14.59 -4.00
CA THR A 143 7.20 -13.22 -4.33
C THR A 143 8.61 -12.93 -3.83
N LEU A 144 8.92 -13.33 -2.59
CA LEU A 144 10.27 -13.18 -2.02
C LEU A 144 11.31 -14.03 -2.77
N MET A 145 10.95 -15.23 -3.22
CA MET A 145 11.80 -16.07 -4.07
C MET A 145 12.04 -15.43 -5.45
N GLY A 146 11.06 -14.71 -5.99
CA GLY A 146 11.22 -13.89 -7.20
C GLY A 146 12.30 -12.82 -7.04
N LEU A 147 12.22 -12.04 -5.97
CA LEU A 147 13.25 -11.04 -5.62
C LEU A 147 14.61 -11.67 -5.32
N PHE A 148 14.64 -12.81 -4.62
CA PHE A 148 15.89 -13.51 -4.39
C PHE A 148 16.53 -13.99 -5.70
N GLY A 149 15.71 -14.44 -6.66
CA GLY A 149 16.14 -14.80 -8.00
C GLY A 149 16.80 -13.65 -8.75
N THR A 150 16.31 -12.41 -8.59
CA THR A 150 16.93 -11.24 -9.24
C THR A 150 18.31 -10.95 -8.68
N ILE A 151 18.46 -11.03 -7.35
CA ILE A 151 19.74 -10.82 -6.68
C ILE A 151 20.76 -11.85 -7.16
N ILE A 152 20.37 -13.13 -7.24
CA ILE A 152 21.25 -14.19 -7.76
C ILE A 152 21.62 -13.94 -9.22
N GLY A 153 20.64 -13.62 -10.08
CA GLY A 153 20.86 -13.38 -11.51
C GLY A 153 21.84 -12.22 -11.74
N LEU A 154 21.69 -11.12 -11.01
CA LEU A 154 22.60 -9.98 -11.08
C LEU A 154 24.00 -10.32 -10.55
N ILE A 155 24.13 -11.03 -9.42
CA ILE A 155 25.42 -11.47 -8.89
C ILE A 155 26.17 -12.32 -9.92
N HIS A 156 25.48 -13.27 -10.57
CA HIS A 156 26.07 -14.12 -11.59
C HIS A 156 26.49 -13.32 -12.83
N SER A 157 25.63 -12.39 -13.27
CA SER A 157 25.89 -11.50 -14.42
C SER A 157 27.17 -10.69 -14.22
N PHE A 158 27.31 -10.01 -13.08
CA PHE A 158 28.48 -9.19 -12.79
C PHE A 158 29.74 -10.04 -12.59
N GLY A 159 29.62 -11.24 -12.02
CA GLY A 159 30.74 -12.18 -11.87
C GLY A 159 31.35 -12.62 -13.20
N VAL A 160 30.53 -12.86 -14.22
CA VAL A 160 31.00 -13.29 -15.56
C VAL A 160 31.52 -12.12 -16.40
N VAL A 161 30.93 -10.93 -16.25
CA VAL A 161 31.40 -9.69 -16.90
C VAL A 161 32.80 -9.31 -16.43
N GLY A 162 33.11 -9.48 -15.14
CA GLY A 162 34.44 -9.22 -14.57
C GLY A 162 35.55 -10.10 -15.14
N GLN A 163 35.21 -11.27 -15.70
CA GLN A 163 36.17 -12.24 -16.25
C GLN A 163 36.33 -12.17 -17.78
N SER A 164 35.43 -11.48 -18.47
CA SER A 164 35.48 -11.37 -19.93
C SER A 164 36.47 -10.26 -20.36
N GLN A 165 37.22 -10.45 -21.46
CA GLN A 165 38.14 -9.42 -21.98
C GLN A 165 37.49 -8.57 -23.09
N ASP A 166 36.57 -9.16 -23.87
CA ASP A 166 35.89 -8.47 -24.97
C ASP A 166 34.68 -7.64 -24.52
N VAL A 167 34.62 -6.39 -25.00
CA VAL A 167 33.56 -5.42 -24.63
C VAL A 167 32.18 -5.85 -25.16
N SER A 168 32.13 -6.43 -26.36
CA SER A 168 30.87 -6.95 -26.95
C SER A 168 30.29 -8.12 -26.16
N ASP A 169 31.15 -9.03 -25.69
CA ASP A 169 30.73 -10.19 -24.89
C ASP A 169 30.25 -9.79 -23.50
N LYS A 170 30.84 -8.75 -22.90
CA LYS A 170 30.39 -8.21 -21.61
C LYS A 170 28.96 -7.70 -21.71
N ALA A 171 28.64 -6.94 -22.75
CA ALA A 171 27.30 -6.38 -22.95
C ALA A 171 26.25 -7.48 -23.12
N THR A 172 26.52 -8.49 -23.94
CA THR A 172 25.60 -9.62 -24.17
C THR A 172 25.36 -10.44 -22.91
N LYS A 173 26.43 -10.78 -22.16
CA LYS A 173 26.31 -11.58 -20.93
C LYS A 173 25.60 -10.82 -19.81
N LEU A 174 25.83 -9.51 -19.70
CA LEU A 174 25.12 -8.66 -18.75
C LEU A 174 23.62 -8.57 -19.09
N ALA A 175 23.29 -8.35 -20.37
CA ALA A 175 21.90 -8.28 -20.83
C ALA A 175 21.15 -9.60 -20.59
N ALA A 176 21.82 -10.74 -20.82
CA ALA A 176 21.24 -12.07 -20.58
C ALA A 176 20.84 -12.28 -19.11
N GLY A 177 21.70 -11.96 -18.15
CA GLY A 177 21.36 -12.19 -16.74
C GLY A 177 20.47 -11.11 -16.11
N ILE A 178 20.39 -9.91 -16.70
CA ILE A 178 19.30 -8.96 -16.39
C ILE A 178 17.96 -9.50 -16.87
N SER A 179 17.90 -10.06 -18.08
CA SER A 179 16.69 -10.71 -18.60
C SER A 179 16.27 -11.90 -17.72
N GLU A 180 17.22 -12.72 -17.28
CA GLU A 180 17.01 -13.80 -16.32
C GLU A 180 16.38 -13.31 -15.01
N ALA A 181 16.94 -12.23 -14.44
CA ALA A 181 16.43 -11.61 -13.23
C ALA A 181 14.99 -11.09 -13.41
N MET A 182 14.71 -10.40 -14.51
CA MET A 182 13.36 -9.90 -14.80
C MET A 182 12.33 -11.03 -14.92
N ASN A 183 12.71 -12.14 -15.56
CA ASN A 183 11.85 -13.32 -15.66
C ASN A 183 11.55 -13.92 -14.28
N CYS A 184 12.56 -14.05 -13.40
CA CYS A 184 12.36 -14.55 -12.03
C CYS A 184 11.32 -13.71 -11.26
N THR A 185 11.36 -12.38 -11.37
CA THR A 185 10.35 -11.52 -10.74
C THR A 185 8.97 -11.74 -11.31
N ALA A 186 8.85 -11.79 -12.64
CA ALA A 186 7.57 -11.98 -13.31
C ALA A 186 6.89 -13.29 -12.88
N PHE A 187 7.65 -14.40 -12.87
CA PHE A 187 7.13 -15.71 -12.44
C PHE A 187 6.88 -15.78 -10.92
N GLY A 188 7.71 -15.14 -10.11
CA GLY A 188 7.51 -15.04 -8.66
C GLY A 188 6.22 -14.31 -8.31
N LEU A 189 5.97 -13.16 -8.94
CA LEU A 189 4.72 -12.40 -8.79
C LEU A 189 3.52 -13.17 -9.31
N PHE A 190 3.61 -13.79 -10.49
CA PHE A 190 2.53 -14.61 -11.03
C PHE A 190 2.12 -15.73 -10.06
N THR A 191 3.11 -16.48 -9.55
CA THR A 191 2.89 -17.54 -8.57
C THR A 191 2.28 -17.00 -7.27
N GLY A 192 2.79 -15.87 -6.77
CA GLY A 192 2.27 -15.20 -5.59
C GLY A 192 0.81 -14.77 -5.73
N ILE A 193 0.45 -14.16 -6.86
CA ILE A 193 -0.91 -13.72 -7.18
C ILE A 193 -1.87 -14.92 -7.19
N VAL A 194 -1.52 -16.00 -7.91
CA VAL A 194 -2.36 -17.20 -7.99
C VAL A 194 -2.60 -17.80 -6.61
N ALA A 195 -1.56 -17.93 -5.79
CA ALA A 195 -1.67 -18.47 -4.43
C ALA A 195 -2.53 -17.58 -3.51
N LEU A 196 -2.38 -16.26 -3.57
CA LEU A 196 -3.15 -15.31 -2.75
C LEU A 196 -4.62 -15.23 -3.18
N VAL A 197 -4.91 -15.28 -4.47
CA VAL A 197 -6.30 -15.33 -4.98
C VAL A 197 -6.97 -16.62 -4.52
N ALA A 198 -6.29 -17.76 -4.68
CA ALA A 198 -6.80 -19.04 -4.23
C ALA A 198 -7.03 -19.07 -2.70
N PHE A 199 -6.09 -18.51 -1.92
CA PHE A 199 -6.26 -18.32 -0.48
C PHE A 199 -7.53 -17.52 -0.17
N SER A 200 -7.74 -16.38 -0.81
CA SER A 200 -8.89 -15.52 -0.55
C SER A 200 -10.22 -16.25 -0.80
N ILE A 201 -10.32 -16.97 -1.92
CA ILE A 201 -11.52 -17.73 -2.29
C ILE A 201 -11.76 -18.88 -1.30
N LEU A 202 -10.74 -19.69 -1.02
CA LEU A 202 -10.87 -20.86 -0.14
C LEU A 202 -11.11 -20.46 1.32
N ASN A 203 -10.45 -19.41 1.80
CA ASN A 203 -10.68 -18.85 3.13
C ASN A 203 -12.11 -18.32 3.25
N GLY A 204 -12.60 -17.59 2.23
CA GLY A 204 -13.99 -17.13 2.19
C GLY A 204 -15.01 -18.28 2.22
N LYS A 205 -14.74 -19.38 1.51
CA LYS A 205 -15.58 -20.59 1.58
C LYS A 205 -15.52 -21.27 2.94
N THR A 206 -14.34 -21.35 3.55
CA THR A 206 -14.14 -21.94 4.89
C THR A 206 -14.96 -21.19 5.94
N GLN A 207 -14.85 -19.86 5.97
CA GLN A 207 -15.58 -19.03 6.92
C GLN A 207 -17.10 -19.14 6.73
N ARG A 208 -17.59 -19.14 5.48
CA ARG A 208 -19.01 -19.37 5.20
C ARG A 208 -19.50 -20.73 5.71
N LEU A 209 -18.69 -21.78 5.59
CA LEU A 209 -19.04 -23.11 6.08
C LEU A 209 -19.10 -23.14 7.62
N ILE A 210 -18.13 -22.50 8.30
CA ILE A 210 -18.11 -22.38 9.76
C ILE A 210 -19.35 -21.61 10.26
N ASP A 211 -19.67 -20.49 9.63
CA ASP A 211 -20.86 -19.69 9.97
C ASP A 211 -22.14 -20.50 9.78
N GLN A 212 -22.25 -21.26 8.68
CA GLN A 212 -23.38 -22.15 8.44
C GLN A 212 -23.49 -23.24 9.51
N ILE A 213 -22.37 -23.86 9.90
CA ILE A 213 -22.34 -24.88 10.95
C ILE A 213 -22.83 -24.30 12.27
N ASN A 214 -22.29 -23.16 12.71
CA ASN A 214 -22.66 -22.50 13.96
C ASN A 214 -24.14 -22.07 13.97
N HIS A 215 -24.62 -21.51 12.86
CA HIS A 215 -26.01 -21.09 12.79
C HIS A 215 -26.99 -22.28 12.79
N LEU A 216 -26.66 -23.36 12.07
CA LEU A 216 -27.53 -24.54 11.98
C LEU A 216 -27.48 -25.39 13.25
N SER A 217 -26.32 -25.52 13.90
CA SER A 217 -26.18 -26.20 15.19
C SER A 217 -27.06 -25.52 16.25
N LEU A 218 -27.00 -24.19 16.36
CA LEU A 218 -27.86 -23.41 17.25
C LEU A 218 -29.35 -23.56 16.94
N ARG A 219 -29.70 -23.62 15.64
CA ARG A 219 -31.10 -23.82 15.22
C ARG A 219 -31.62 -25.20 15.67
N VAL A 220 -30.81 -26.25 15.53
CA VAL A 220 -31.16 -27.60 15.97
C VAL A 220 -31.28 -27.65 17.49
N TYR A 221 -30.30 -27.09 18.21
CA TYR A 221 -30.33 -26.98 19.67
C TYR A 221 -31.60 -26.31 20.18
N ARG A 222 -31.97 -25.15 19.61
CA ARG A 222 -33.22 -24.46 19.98
C ARG A 222 -34.45 -25.30 19.68
N SER A 223 -34.48 -25.99 18.55
CA SER A 223 -35.63 -26.85 18.19
C SER A 223 -35.80 -28.02 19.15
N TRP A 224 -34.70 -28.65 19.57
CA TRP A 224 -34.70 -29.68 20.60
C TRP A 224 -35.22 -29.13 21.94
N LYS A 225 -34.70 -27.97 22.37
CA LYS A 225 -35.15 -27.30 23.61
C LYS A 225 -36.65 -27.02 23.59
N THR A 226 -37.18 -26.52 22.47
CA THR A 226 -38.62 -26.25 22.33
C THR A 226 -39.47 -27.52 22.35
N ALA A 227 -39.02 -28.59 21.70
CA ALA A 227 -39.75 -29.86 21.67
C ALA A 227 -39.84 -30.47 23.08
N ARG A 228 -38.74 -30.42 23.83
CA ARG A 228 -38.67 -30.92 25.21
C ARG A 228 -39.44 -30.03 26.22
N GLY A 229 -39.47 -28.72 25.98
CA GLY A 229 -40.31 -27.79 26.73
C GLY A 229 -41.81 -28.05 26.52
N ALA A 230 -42.22 -28.41 25.30
CA ALA A 230 -43.59 -28.81 25.01
C ALA A 230 -43.96 -30.15 25.67
N GLU A 231 -43.04 -31.11 25.67
CA GLU A 231 -43.19 -32.41 26.37
C GLU A 231 -43.38 -32.23 27.89
N ASN A 232 -42.53 -31.41 28.51
CA ASN A 232 -42.63 -31.09 29.95
C ASN A 232 -43.87 -30.25 30.33
N THR A 233 -44.54 -29.61 29.36
CA THR A 233 -45.79 -28.86 29.59
C THR A 233 -47.02 -29.77 29.49
N SER A 234 -46.90 -30.97 28.91
CA SER A 234 -48.00 -31.95 28.85
C SER A 234 -48.26 -32.68 30.19
N ALA A 235 -47.54 -32.35 31.26
CA ALA A 235 -47.64 -33.00 32.58
C ALA A 235 -48.12 -32.09 33.73
N LYS A 236 -48.67 -30.88 33.49
CA LYS A 236 -49.48 -30.11 34.47
C LYS A 236 -50.14 -28.88 33.84
N PRO A 237 -51.37 -28.50 34.23
CA PRO A 237 -52.04 -27.35 33.64
C PRO A 237 -51.36 -26.03 34.02
N VAL A 238 -51.41 -25.11 33.04
CA VAL A 238 -50.83 -23.78 33.00
C VAL A 238 -51.25 -22.91 34.20
N GLY A 239 -50.27 -22.42 34.95
CA GLY A 239 -50.39 -21.26 35.83
C GLY A 239 -49.70 -20.05 35.18
N ALA A 240 -50.33 -18.89 35.26
CA ALA A 240 -49.96 -17.63 34.61
C ALA A 240 -48.50 -17.18 34.83
N PRO A 241 -47.92 -16.35 33.92
CA PRO A 241 -46.51 -16.03 33.92
C PRO A 241 -46.13 -15.09 35.07
N HIS A 242 -45.29 -15.57 35.99
CA HIS A 242 -44.64 -14.70 36.95
C HIS A 242 -43.41 -14.05 36.32
N ALA A 243 -43.41 -12.73 36.36
CA ALA A 243 -42.30 -11.88 35.98
C ALA A 243 -41.10 -12.13 36.91
N HIS A 244 -40.07 -12.80 36.39
CA HIS A 244 -38.71 -12.69 36.91
C HIS A 244 -37.70 -12.67 35.76
N LEU A 245 -37.75 -11.59 34.99
CA LEU A 245 -36.62 -11.13 34.18
C LEU A 245 -35.81 -10.19 35.06
N GLN A 246 -34.73 -10.70 35.65
CA GLN A 246 -33.51 -10.01 36.13
C GLN A 246 -32.87 -10.86 37.22
N SER A 247 -31.72 -11.52 36.94
CA SER A 247 -30.57 -11.62 37.89
C SER A 247 -29.66 -12.86 37.74
N THR A 248 -29.83 -13.77 36.80
CA THR A 248 -28.77 -14.77 36.54
C THR A 248 -27.79 -14.21 35.51
N GLY A 249 -26.67 -13.70 36.04
CA GLY A 249 -25.59 -13.05 35.31
C GLY A 249 -24.87 -13.95 34.32
N LEU A 250 -25.48 -14.17 33.16
CA LEU A 250 -24.88 -14.86 32.02
C LEU A 250 -24.58 -13.91 30.84
N LEU A 251 -24.42 -12.62 31.12
CA LEU A 251 -24.02 -11.57 30.17
C LEU A 251 -22.87 -10.73 30.73
N LYS A 252 -21.85 -11.38 31.31
CA LYS A 252 -20.62 -10.68 31.73
C LYS A 252 -19.37 -11.52 31.51
N HIS A 253 -19.16 -11.99 30.29
CA HIS A 253 -17.84 -12.07 29.65
C HIS A 253 -18.05 -12.27 28.14
N GLY A 254 -17.52 -11.34 27.34
CA GLY A 254 -17.47 -11.47 25.87
C GLY A 254 -18.40 -10.55 25.05
N ALA A 255 -19.03 -9.54 25.62
CA ALA A 255 -19.57 -8.42 24.84
C ALA A 255 -18.43 -7.44 24.51
N GLY A 256 -17.62 -7.79 23.50
CA GLY A 256 -16.53 -6.97 23.00
C GLY A 256 -15.80 -7.68 21.87
N GLY A 257 -16.20 -7.43 20.63
CA GLY A 257 -15.50 -7.96 19.46
C GLY A 257 -16.38 -8.36 18.27
N HIS A 258 -17.50 -7.68 18.02
CA HIS A 258 -18.21 -7.84 16.76
C HIS A 258 -17.41 -7.14 15.65
N GLY A 259 -17.08 -7.88 14.59
CA GLY A 259 -16.75 -7.29 13.30
C GLY A 259 -15.31 -6.82 13.11
N GLY A 260 -14.34 -7.40 13.82
CA GLY A 260 -12.96 -7.36 13.35
C GLY A 260 -12.86 -8.19 12.09
N LYS A 261 -13.14 -7.60 10.92
CA LYS A 261 -12.55 -8.06 9.66
C LYS A 261 -11.07 -8.22 10.00
N LYS A 262 -10.59 -9.45 10.18
CA LYS A 262 -9.16 -9.72 10.05
C LYS A 262 -8.89 -9.35 8.61
N SER A 263 -8.56 -8.07 8.40
CA SER A 263 -7.97 -7.58 7.19
C SER A 263 -6.74 -8.44 7.05
N THR A 264 -6.88 -9.49 6.25
CA THR A 264 -5.73 -10.10 5.64
C THR A 264 -5.28 -9.06 4.64
N PHE A 265 -4.65 -8.00 5.17
CA PHE A 265 -3.84 -7.11 4.38
C PHE A 265 -2.78 -8.05 3.85
N ALA A 266 -2.98 -8.50 2.61
CA ALA A 266 -1.85 -8.59 1.70
C ALA A 266 -1.32 -7.15 1.68
N ASN A 267 -0.41 -6.86 2.62
CA ASN A 267 0.42 -5.69 2.56
C ASN A 267 1.11 -5.89 1.21
N LEU A 268 0.65 -5.16 0.18
CA LEU A 268 1.34 -5.14 -1.09
C LEU A 268 2.76 -4.80 -0.69
N GLN A 269 3.66 -5.79 -0.79
CA GLN A 269 5.06 -5.58 -0.51
C GLN A 269 5.41 -4.50 -1.54
N LEU A 270 5.55 -3.25 -1.09
CA LEU A 270 5.98 -2.14 -1.95
C LEU A 270 7.49 -2.28 -2.21
N THR A 271 8.17 -3.07 -1.39
CA THR A 271 9.59 -3.41 -1.48
C THR A 271 10.02 -3.99 -2.84
N PRO A 272 9.35 -4.99 -3.46
CA PRO A 272 9.65 -5.49 -4.79
C PRO A 272 9.47 -4.44 -5.89
N LEU A 273 8.46 -3.56 -5.76
CA LEU A 273 8.22 -2.48 -6.72
C LEU A 273 9.33 -1.43 -6.60
N ILE A 274 9.64 -1.01 -5.37
CA ILE A 274 10.73 -0.07 -5.08
C ILE A 274 12.07 -0.66 -5.53
N ASP A 275 12.31 -1.95 -5.33
CA ASP A 275 13.56 -2.62 -5.75
C ASP A 275 13.68 -2.69 -7.27
N MET A 276 12.60 -3.01 -8.00
CA MET A 276 12.59 -2.93 -9.47
C MET A 276 12.79 -1.49 -9.98
N PHE A 277 12.15 -0.50 -9.35
CA PHE A 277 12.35 0.90 -9.72
C PHE A 277 13.77 1.38 -9.44
N ILE A 278 14.35 1.01 -8.30
CA ILE A 278 15.73 1.34 -7.94
C ILE A 278 16.71 0.65 -8.89
N VAL A 279 16.52 -0.64 -9.19
CA VAL A 279 17.35 -1.38 -10.16
C VAL A 279 17.22 -0.77 -11.56
N MET A 280 16.01 -0.39 -12.00
CA MET A 280 15.79 0.27 -13.29
C MET A 280 16.45 1.66 -13.35
N VAL A 281 16.36 2.45 -12.28
CA VAL A 281 16.99 3.77 -12.20
C VAL A 281 18.52 3.64 -12.17
N ILE A 282 19.07 2.74 -11.36
CA ILE A 282 20.51 2.47 -11.33
C ILE A 282 20.99 1.96 -12.68
N PHE A 283 20.24 1.06 -13.32
CA PHE A 283 20.54 0.56 -14.66
C PHE A 283 20.50 1.68 -15.70
N LEU A 284 19.48 2.55 -15.68
CA LEU A 284 19.42 3.71 -16.58
C LEU A 284 20.63 4.62 -16.35
N LEU A 285 20.97 4.93 -15.10
CA LEU A 285 22.13 5.76 -14.77
C LEU A 285 23.45 5.12 -15.23
N MET A 286 23.63 3.81 -15.03
CA MET A 286 24.82 3.08 -15.46
C MET A 286 24.88 2.88 -16.98
N SER A 287 23.75 2.60 -17.63
CA SER A 287 23.65 2.40 -19.07
C SER A 287 23.82 3.70 -19.85
N PHE A 288 23.29 4.82 -19.35
CA PHE A 288 23.57 6.14 -19.92
C PHE A 288 25.03 6.57 -19.70
N SER A 289 25.66 6.13 -18.60
CA SER A 289 27.10 6.29 -18.43
C SER A 289 27.95 5.33 -19.29
N ALA A 290 27.39 4.19 -19.71
CA ALA A 290 28.06 3.16 -20.51
C ALA A 290 27.85 3.31 -22.02
N SER A 291 26.88 4.12 -22.47
CA SER A 291 26.86 4.69 -23.82
C SER A 291 27.98 5.71 -23.93
N GLY A 292 29.22 5.21 -23.94
CA GLY A 292 30.36 5.88 -24.53
C GLY A 292 30.11 5.99 -26.03
N ALA A 293 29.15 6.84 -26.42
CA ALA A 293 29.24 7.55 -27.66
C ALA A 293 30.49 8.43 -27.53
N ILE A 294 31.65 7.83 -27.80
CA ILE A 294 32.75 8.55 -28.43
C ILE A 294 32.17 8.97 -29.78
N THR A 295 31.37 10.03 -29.78
CA THR A 295 31.32 10.92 -30.92
C THR A 295 32.79 11.23 -31.15
N ALA A 296 33.37 10.73 -32.24
CA ALA A 296 34.70 11.11 -32.63
C ALA A 296 34.68 12.64 -32.68
N VAL A 297 35.16 13.28 -31.61
CA VAL A 297 35.33 14.71 -31.53
C VAL A 297 36.32 14.98 -32.64
N GLN A 298 35.84 15.58 -33.73
CA GLN A 298 36.71 16.09 -34.79
C GLN A 298 37.80 16.87 -34.07
N ARG A 299 39.07 16.48 -34.29
CA ARG A 299 40.24 16.91 -33.51
C ARG A 299 40.51 18.41 -33.53
N ASP A 300 39.64 19.21 -34.13
CA ASP A 300 39.77 20.66 -34.26
C ASP A 300 38.51 21.46 -33.93
N VAL A 301 37.50 20.87 -33.28
CA VAL A 301 36.37 21.65 -32.74
C VAL A 301 36.60 21.93 -31.27
N LYS A 302 37.19 23.09 -30.97
CA LYS A 302 37.12 23.69 -29.63
C LYS A 302 35.67 24.09 -29.37
N LEU A 303 34.93 23.22 -28.72
CA LEU A 303 33.61 23.56 -28.18
C LEU A 303 33.80 24.66 -27.11
N PRO A 304 33.09 25.79 -27.19
CA PRO A 304 33.05 26.72 -26.07
C PRO A 304 32.43 26.00 -24.87
N PHE A 305 32.95 26.25 -23.66
CA PHE A 305 32.40 25.68 -22.44
C PHE A 305 30.91 26.05 -22.34
N ALA A 306 30.04 25.05 -22.57
CA ALA A 306 28.62 25.18 -22.36
C ALA A 306 28.35 25.11 -20.86
N GLU A 307 28.68 26.20 -20.16
CA GLU A 307 28.18 26.41 -18.82
C GLU A 307 26.71 26.82 -18.96
N LYS A 308 25.80 25.97 -18.47
CA LYS A 308 24.39 26.35 -18.33
C LYS A 308 24.31 27.35 -17.19
N VAL A 309 24.78 28.57 -17.42
CA VAL A 309 24.56 29.67 -16.51
C VAL A 309 23.06 29.93 -16.58
N ALA A 310 22.32 29.47 -15.57
CA ALA A 310 21.02 30.05 -15.30
C ALA A 310 21.29 31.55 -15.18
N LYS A 311 20.90 32.34 -16.21
CA LYS A 311 21.01 33.79 -16.13
C LYS A 311 20.27 34.15 -14.85
N LEU A 312 21.00 34.66 -13.85
CA LEU A 312 20.39 35.20 -12.64
C LEU A 312 19.39 36.25 -13.10
N GLN A 313 18.11 35.87 -13.16
CA GLN A 313 17.06 36.79 -13.52
C GLN A 313 16.89 37.71 -12.32
N ARG A 314 17.16 39.00 -12.53
CA ARG A 314 17.06 40.00 -11.48
C ARG A 314 15.59 40.15 -11.11
N ALA A 315 15.22 39.77 -9.90
CA ALA A 315 13.91 40.10 -9.35
C ALA A 315 13.79 41.62 -9.25
N LEU A 316 12.61 42.13 -9.59
CA LEU A 316 12.34 43.56 -9.62
C LEU A 316 12.40 44.11 -8.19
N VAL A 317 13.10 45.22 -7.99
CA VAL A 317 13.32 45.83 -6.67
C VAL A 317 12.40 47.02 -6.48
N LEU A 318 11.56 46.95 -5.46
CA LEU A 318 10.71 48.03 -4.99
C LEU A 318 11.26 48.54 -3.65
N ALA A 319 11.60 49.82 -3.58
CA ALA A 319 12.13 50.43 -2.36
C ALA A 319 11.16 51.46 -1.79
N ILE A 320 10.98 51.43 -0.47
CA ILE A 320 10.20 52.39 0.30
C ILE A 320 11.16 53.07 1.28
N SER A 321 11.46 54.34 1.03
CA SER A 321 12.42 55.12 1.83
C SER A 321 11.75 56.37 2.40
N TYR A 322 12.08 56.70 3.66
CA TYR A 322 11.63 57.92 4.32
C TYR A 322 12.82 58.80 4.69
N PRO A 323 12.83 60.09 4.33
CA PRO A 323 13.84 61.01 4.81
C PRO A 323 13.69 61.25 6.32
N GLU A 324 14.81 61.35 7.02
CA GLU A 324 14.87 61.53 8.47
C GLU A 324 14.20 62.87 8.87
N GLY A 325 13.18 62.82 9.74
CA GLY A 325 12.50 64.01 10.25
C GLY A 325 11.22 64.44 9.49
N ASP A 326 10.86 63.80 8.37
CA ASP A 326 9.59 64.07 7.67
C ASP A 326 8.84 62.77 7.27
N PRO A 327 7.88 62.30 8.09
CA PRO A 327 7.07 61.13 7.79
C PRO A 327 6.04 61.35 6.66
N THR A 328 5.99 62.54 6.04
CA THR A 328 5.13 62.84 4.89
C THR A 328 5.87 62.87 3.56
N GLY A 329 7.21 62.86 3.59
CA GLY A 329 8.10 62.90 2.42
C GLY A 329 8.60 61.54 1.93
N GLY A 330 8.03 60.43 2.38
CA GLY A 330 8.46 59.10 1.93
C GLY A 330 8.25 58.88 0.44
N VAL A 331 9.12 58.12 -0.21
CA VAL A 331 9.05 57.85 -1.65
C VAL A 331 9.05 56.35 -1.89
N VAL A 332 8.14 55.90 -2.76
CA VAL A 332 8.14 54.55 -3.29
C VAL A 332 8.78 54.59 -4.67
N THR A 333 9.84 53.81 -4.84
CA THR A 333 10.55 53.68 -6.11
C THR A 333 10.49 52.23 -6.60
N LEU A 334 10.43 52.06 -7.92
CA LEU A 334 10.54 50.78 -8.61
C LEU A 334 11.76 50.85 -9.52
N GLU A 335 12.75 49.98 -9.29
CA GLU A 335 14.06 50.03 -9.97
C GLU A 335 14.72 51.43 -9.92
N GLY A 336 14.50 52.17 -8.82
CA GLY A 336 15.04 53.51 -8.62
C GLY A 336 14.23 54.65 -9.26
N SER A 337 13.15 54.37 -10.00
CA SER A 337 12.24 55.41 -10.51
C SER A 337 11.08 55.67 -9.55
N GLU A 338 10.78 56.94 -9.26
CA GLU A 338 9.69 57.33 -8.37
C GLU A 338 8.30 57.01 -8.97
N VAL A 339 7.57 56.15 -8.26
CA VAL A 339 6.21 55.73 -8.64
C VAL A 339 5.13 56.37 -7.77
N SER A 340 5.44 56.80 -6.54
CA SER A 340 4.47 57.48 -5.66
C SER A 340 5.16 58.10 -4.45
N THR A 341 4.58 59.19 -3.94
CA THR A 341 5.03 59.89 -2.72
C THR A 341 4.10 59.58 -1.54
N ALA A 342 4.62 59.60 -0.31
CA ALA A 342 3.91 59.24 0.92
C ALA A 342 2.64 60.06 1.16
N LYS A 343 2.61 61.31 0.70
CA LYS A 343 1.41 62.16 0.74
C LYS A 343 0.24 61.56 -0.03
N ASP A 344 0.48 61.00 -1.21
CA ASP A 344 -0.53 60.33 -2.04
C ASP A 344 -0.89 58.93 -1.53
N LEU A 345 0.01 58.34 -0.74
CA LEU A 345 -0.17 57.01 -0.16
C LEU A 345 -1.01 57.05 1.12
N LEU A 346 -0.91 58.13 1.89
CA LEU A 346 -1.66 58.38 3.11
C LEU A 346 -3.06 58.97 2.86
N ASP A 347 -3.28 59.57 1.68
CA ASP A 347 -4.60 60.03 1.26
C ASP A 347 -5.51 58.83 0.92
N ASP A 348 -6.58 58.66 1.71
CA ASP A 348 -7.60 57.60 1.58
C ASP A 348 -8.79 58.04 0.71
N SER A 349 -8.73 59.22 0.08
CA SER A 349 -9.88 59.86 -0.58
C SER A 349 -10.31 59.21 -1.92
N GLY A 350 -9.67 58.13 -2.36
CA GLY A 350 -9.94 57.44 -3.62
C GLY A 350 -10.71 56.11 -3.44
N PRO A 351 -11.55 55.70 -4.42
CA PRO A 351 -12.36 54.48 -4.34
C PRO A 351 -11.55 53.16 -4.39
N ASP A 352 -10.30 53.19 -4.85
CA ASP A 352 -9.44 52.01 -4.97
C ASP A 352 -8.23 52.10 -4.02
N TRP A 353 -8.02 51.07 -3.18
CA TRP A 353 -6.85 50.94 -2.29
C TRP A 353 -5.51 50.69 -3.04
N LYS A 354 -5.42 51.01 -4.33
CA LYS A 354 -4.27 50.68 -5.20
C LYS A 354 -3.47 51.91 -5.60
N ILE A 355 -2.17 51.72 -5.79
CA ILE A 355 -1.26 52.73 -6.35
C ILE A 355 -1.28 52.53 -7.87
N SER A 356 -2.06 53.33 -8.58
CA SER A 356 -2.31 53.15 -10.03
C SER A 356 -1.02 53.15 -10.85
N LYS A 357 -0.12 54.12 -10.61
CA LYS A 357 1.16 54.25 -11.33
C LYS A 357 2.08 53.04 -11.12
N LEU A 358 2.15 52.52 -9.89
CA LEU A 358 2.93 51.31 -9.58
C LEU A 358 2.31 50.07 -10.26
N THR A 359 0.99 49.92 -10.18
CA THR A 359 0.27 48.76 -10.73
C THR A 359 0.45 48.69 -12.25
N GLU A 360 0.37 49.84 -12.93
CA GLU A 360 0.56 49.94 -14.38
C GLU A 360 1.99 49.56 -14.80
N GLN A 361 3.01 50.09 -14.10
CA GLN A 361 4.42 49.76 -14.36
C GLN A 361 4.70 48.26 -14.18
N LEU A 362 4.18 47.66 -13.11
CA LEU A 362 4.30 46.22 -12.85
C LEU A 362 3.60 45.37 -13.93
N GLN A 363 2.44 45.80 -14.40
CA GLN A 363 1.69 45.10 -15.45
C GLN A 363 2.40 45.18 -16.81
N ILE A 364 3.00 46.33 -17.14
CA ILE A 364 3.83 46.49 -18.34
C ILE A 364 5.03 45.55 -18.28
N HIS A 365 5.73 45.49 -17.14
CA HIS A 365 6.86 44.58 -16.95
C HIS A 365 6.45 43.11 -17.13
N LYS A 366 5.33 42.70 -16.52
CA LYS A 366 4.77 41.35 -16.68
C LYS A 366 4.43 41.02 -18.14
N ASN A 367 3.84 41.96 -18.88
CA ASN A 367 3.51 41.76 -20.28
C ASN A 367 4.77 41.64 -21.15
N ASN A 368 5.79 42.47 -20.92
CA ASN A 368 7.09 42.37 -21.60
C ASN A 368 7.79 41.03 -21.30
N TRP A 369 7.66 40.52 -20.08
CA TRP A 369 8.19 39.22 -19.71
C TRP A 369 7.51 38.08 -20.47
N LYS A 370 6.18 38.10 -20.61
CA LYS A 370 5.43 37.10 -21.39
C LYS A 370 5.80 37.09 -22.86
N VAL A 371 6.14 38.25 -23.43
CA VAL A 371 6.58 38.36 -24.83
C VAL A 371 7.97 37.74 -25.02
N THR A 372 8.86 37.89 -24.03
CA THR A 372 10.22 37.33 -24.09
C THR A 372 10.29 35.85 -23.69
N HIS A 373 9.28 35.34 -22.96
CA HIS A 373 9.22 33.97 -22.45
C HIS A 373 7.82 33.34 -22.70
N PRO A 374 7.47 33.02 -23.97
CA PRO A 374 6.12 32.58 -24.34
C PRO A 374 5.70 31.22 -23.75
N ASN A 375 6.67 30.37 -23.38
CA ASN A 375 6.43 29.00 -22.89
C ASN A 375 6.67 28.84 -21.38
N GLU A 376 6.97 29.92 -20.65
CA GLU A 376 7.25 29.85 -19.20
C GLU A 376 6.17 30.57 -18.40
N SER A 377 5.89 30.08 -17.19
CA SER A 377 4.97 30.74 -16.27
C SER A 377 5.65 31.93 -15.60
N PHE A 378 4.95 33.06 -15.52
CA PHE A 378 5.48 34.27 -14.90
C PHE A 378 5.83 34.03 -13.41
N PRO A 379 7.09 34.26 -12.98
CA PRO A 379 7.54 33.90 -11.64
C PRO A 379 6.93 34.79 -10.53
N GLY A 380 6.47 36.00 -10.86
CA GLY A 380 5.77 36.87 -9.91
C GLY A 380 6.62 37.34 -8.72
N GLU A 381 7.94 37.34 -8.86
CA GLU A 381 8.89 37.71 -7.81
C GLU A 381 9.12 39.23 -7.76
N LEU A 382 9.00 39.80 -6.55
CA LEU A 382 9.25 41.20 -6.25
C LEU A 382 10.04 41.30 -4.94
N ILE A 383 11.21 41.92 -4.97
CA ILE A 383 11.99 42.22 -3.76
C ILE A 383 11.54 43.58 -3.24
N MET A 384 11.06 43.62 -2.00
CA MET A 384 10.66 44.83 -1.30
C MET A 384 11.72 45.22 -0.28
N LEU A 385 12.37 46.36 -0.52
CA LEU A 385 13.29 47.02 0.40
C LEU A 385 12.50 48.05 1.21
N VAL A 386 12.30 47.75 2.49
CA VAL A 386 11.50 48.62 3.38
C VAL A 386 12.36 49.08 4.54
N ASP A 387 12.39 50.39 4.77
CA ASP A 387 12.98 50.96 5.98
C ASP A 387 12.16 50.55 7.23
N GLN A 388 12.83 50.35 8.36
CA GLN A 388 12.22 49.91 9.63
C GLN A 388 11.18 50.91 10.15
N ASN A 389 11.32 52.19 9.79
CA ASN A 389 10.46 53.26 10.31
C ASN A 389 9.23 53.55 9.43
N VAL A 390 8.94 52.70 8.42
CA VAL A 390 7.79 52.88 7.51
C VAL A 390 6.48 52.47 8.18
N ASN A 391 5.43 53.27 8.00
CA ASN A 391 4.09 52.93 8.47
C ASN A 391 3.54 51.67 7.76
N PHE A 392 3.07 50.71 8.55
CA PHE A 392 2.51 49.45 8.06
C PHE A 392 1.36 49.61 7.04
N LYS A 393 0.56 50.69 7.16
CA LYS A 393 -0.54 50.97 6.22
C LYS A 393 -0.06 51.10 4.78
N ILE A 394 1.14 51.65 4.58
CA ILE A 394 1.73 51.91 3.27
C ILE A 394 2.30 50.63 2.68
N ILE A 395 2.97 49.83 3.52
CA ILE A 395 3.43 48.49 3.15
C ILE A 395 2.23 47.66 2.63
N LYS A 396 1.10 47.70 3.35
CA LYS A 396 -0.13 47.00 2.94
C LYS A 396 -0.69 47.50 1.60
N LYS A 397 -0.67 48.82 1.34
CA LYS A 397 -1.12 49.43 0.08
C LYS A 397 -0.22 49.04 -1.11
N VAL A 398 1.09 49.00 -0.88
CA VAL A 398 2.08 48.55 -1.87
C VAL A 398 1.93 47.04 -2.16
N MET A 399 1.82 46.20 -1.12
CA MET A 399 1.59 44.76 -1.28
C MET A 399 0.30 44.46 -2.04
N TYR A 400 -0.78 45.18 -1.72
CA TYR A 400 -2.05 45.05 -2.44
C TYR A 400 -1.91 45.40 -3.93
N SER A 401 -1.23 46.50 -4.23
CA SER A 401 -0.98 46.95 -5.61
C SER A 401 -0.12 45.95 -6.40
N ALA A 402 0.92 45.38 -5.77
CA ALA A 402 1.75 44.33 -6.37
C ALA A 402 0.96 43.03 -6.62
N GLY A 403 0.11 42.63 -5.67
CA GLY A 403 -0.76 41.47 -5.81
C GLY A 403 -1.76 41.62 -6.96
N VAL A 404 -2.35 42.80 -7.15
CA VAL A 404 -3.26 43.09 -8.28
C VAL A 404 -2.54 43.01 -9.63
N ALA A 405 -1.27 43.41 -9.72
CA ALA A 405 -0.44 43.22 -10.90
C ALA A 405 0.01 41.75 -11.11
N GLY A 406 -0.24 40.88 -10.12
CA GLY A 406 0.07 39.45 -10.14
C GLY A 406 1.51 39.12 -9.75
N TYR A 407 2.11 39.92 -8.87
CA TYR A 407 3.34 39.60 -8.14
C TYR A 407 2.95 39.03 -6.77
N THR A 408 2.94 37.70 -6.67
CA THR A 408 2.52 36.99 -5.44
C THR A 408 3.70 36.57 -4.57
N ASN A 409 4.91 36.53 -5.13
CA ASN A 409 6.13 36.10 -4.44
C ASN A 409 6.91 37.33 -3.97
N LEU A 410 6.52 37.84 -2.80
CA LEU A 410 7.11 39.05 -2.20
C LEU A 410 8.27 38.67 -1.28
N LEU A 411 9.49 39.09 -1.61
CA LEU A 411 10.67 38.90 -0.77
C LEU A 411 10.95 40.20 -0.01
N PHE A 412 10.97 40.16 1.31
CA PHE A 412 11.26 41.34 2.12
C PHE A 412 12.73 41.37 2.51
N ALA A 413 13.39 42.50 2.27
CA ALA A 413 14.71 42.79 2.81
C ALA A 413 14.64 44.11 3.58
N VAL A 414 15.09 44.05 4.84
CA VAL A 414 15.10 45.20 5.74
C VAL A 414 16.52 45.73 5.79
N THR A 415 16.70 46.98 5.41
CA THR A 415 18.01 47.63 5.49
C THR A 415 18.26 48.00 6.96
N LYS A 416 19.27 47.39 7.59
CA LYS A 416 19.67 47.74 8.96
C LYS A 416 20.50 49.02 8.93
N LYS A 417 20.18 49.99 9.78
CA LYS A 417 20.93 51.24 9.93
C LYS A 417 22.42 50.91 10.14
N ALA A 418 23.30 51.48 9.32
CA ALA A 418 24.73 51.43 9.59
C ALA A 418 24.97 52.21 10.89
N SER A 419 25.37 51.51 11.95
CA SER A 419 25.76 52.11 13.22
C SER A 419 27.05 52.90 12.99
N SER A 420 26.95 54.22 13.10
CA SER A 420 28.10 55.12 13.13
C SER A 420 28.82 55.02 14.48
N GLU A 421 29.82 54.16 14.57
CA GLU A 421 30.86 54.07 15.62
C GLU A 421 31.87 53.05 15.08
N GLY A 422 33.16 53.29 14.87
CA GLY A 422 34.09 54.15 15.59
C GLY A 422 35.27 53.28 16.04
N GLY A 423 36.34 53.21 15.23
CA GLY A 423 37.70 52.89 15.69
C GLY A 423 38.13 51.43 15.83
N GLY A 424 39.14 51.05 15.04
CA GLY A 424 40.35 50.43 15.58
C GLY A 424 40.51 48.90 15.49
N GLY A 425 41.26 48.45 14.47
CA GLY A 425 42.43 47.60 14.71
C GLY A 425 42.28 46.08 14.62
N GLY A 426 43.10 45.49 13.75
CA GLY A 426 43.72 44.18 14.01
C GLY A 426 43.19 43.01 13.21
N GLY A 427 43.79 42.79 12.03
CA GLY A 427 43.64 41.54 11.28
C GLY A 427 44.53 40.42 11.81
N GLY A 428 44.07 39.18 11.57
CA GLY A 428 44.92 38.04 11.19
C GLY A 428 45.51 37.18 12.30
N GLY A 429 45.10 35.90 12.32
CA GLY A 429 45.98 34.80 12.74
C GLY A 429 45.38 33.82 13.76
N HIS A 430 44.57 32.85 13.30
CA HIS A 430 44.90 31.42 13.19
C HIS A 430 43.65 30.55 13.09
#